data_AF-A0A8T4MVK8-F1
#
_entry.id   AF-A0A8T4MVK8-F1
#
_cell.length_a   1.000
_cell.length_b   1.000
_cell.length_c   1.000
_cell.angle_alpha   90.00
_cell.angle_beta   90.00
_cell.angle_gamma   90.00
#
_symmetry.space_group_name_H-M   'P 1'
#
loop_
_entity.id
_entity.type
_entity.pdbx_description
1 polymer ?
#
loop_
_entity_poly.entity_id
_entity_poly.type
_entity_poly.pdbx_seq_one_letter_code
_entity_poly.pdbx_strand_id
1 'polypeptide(L)'
;MDLSIIARRIKETQRFSLNPSSDRMKWYEGVFAKYQAIPLKLPITDNSMGRACQVLTDHDYTTTESCEGHGNTLPKIFFKCDDQDKMRDLTHVVNRGLDLVNFPWQIVTWTSDPYLNPESGLTYILQPENLGQIIDPKTEHRKLLEDLDFIGIETLSYFNIPWRFKKVDKDLKKLWSESYGKKED
;
A
#
# COMPACT_ATOMS: atom_id res chain seq x y z
N MET A 1 11.21 11.22 -2.13
CA MET A 1 10.68 11.60 -0.79
C MET A 1 11.82 11.66 0.21
N ASP A 2 11.78 12.63 1.14
CA ASP A 2 12.77 12.81 2.21
C ASP A 2 12.44 11.89 3.40
N LEU A 3 13.43 11.15 3.92
CA LEU A 3 13.35 10.34 5.15
C LEU A 3 12.76 11.12 6.32
N SER A 4 13.02 12.43 6.38
CA SER A 4 12.50 13.30 7.42
C SER A 4 10.97 13.35 7.43
N ILE A 5 10.31 13.26 6.27
CA ILE A 5 8.85 13.31 6.14
C ILE A 5 8.22 12.01 6.63
N ILE A 6 8.79 10.87 6.25
CA ILE A 6 8.34 9.55 6.71
C ILE A 6 8.60 9.38 8.20
N ALA A 7 9.80 9.72 8.66
CA ALA A 7 10.15 9.66 10.08
C ALA A 7 9.26 10.60 10.92
N ARG A 8 8.91 11.78 10.39
CA ARG A 8 7.96 12.68 11.02
C ARG A 8 6.55 12.08 11.06
N ARG A 9 6.04 11.56 9.95
CA ARG A 9 4.69 10.96 9.92
C ARG A 9 4.57 9.69 10.78
N ILE A 10 5.60 8.84 10.81
CA ILE A 10 5.70 7.69 11.72
C ILE A 10 5.76 8.13 13.19
N LYS A 11 6.40 9.27 13.49
CA LYS A 11 6.38 9.88 14.84
C LYS A 11 5.00 10.47 15.18
N GLU A 12 4.32 11.09 14.22
CA GLU A 12 3.03 11.75 14.40
C GLU A 12 1.86 10.75 14.58
N THR A 13 1.93 9.56 13.98
CA THR A 13 0.92 8.49 14.16
C THR A 13 1.09 7.66 15.44
N GLN A 14 1.96 8.06 16.37
CA GLN A 14 2.11 7.39 17.67
C GLN A 14 0.91 7.62 18.60
N ARG A 15 -0.21 6.95 18.29
CA ARG A 15 -1.27 6.56 19.22
C ARG A 15 -0.91 5.32 20.06
N PHE A 16 0.30 4.79 19.92
CA PHE A 16 0.87 3.85 20.89
C PHE A 16 1.99 4.54 21.65
N SER A 17 1.73 4.80 22.92
CA SER A 17 2.69 5.24 23.91
C SER A 17 3.96 4.37 23.87
N LEU A 18 5.07 5.00 24.26
CA LEU A 18 6.46 4.51 24.31
C LEU A 18 7.27 4.98 23.11
N ASN A 19 8.31 5.76 23.43
CA ASN A 19 9.47 6.07 22.58
C ASN A 19 9.61 5.04 21.45
N PRO A 20 9.63 5.42 20.15
CA PRO A 20 9.97 4.47 19.11
C PRO A 20 11.34 3.92 19.48
N SER A 21 11.40 2.63 19.84
CA SER A 21 12.67 2.03 20.22
C SER A 21 13.64 2.28 19.07
N SER A 22 14.89 2.63 19.38
CA SER A 22 15.90 2.92 18.35
C SER A 22 15.96 1.82 17.28
N ASP A 23 15.64 0.58 17.66
CA ASP A 23 15.55 -0.58 16.78
C ASP A 23 14.40 -0.55 15.77
N ARG A 24 13.23 0.03 16.12
CA ARG A 24 12.12 0.21 15.16
C ARG A 24 12.46 1.26 14.11
N MET A 25 13.06 2.37 14.52
CA MET A 25 13.50 3.42 13.59
C MET A 25 14.58 2.89 12.64
N LYS A 26 15.61 2.22 13.17
CA LYS A 26 16.66 1.58 12.36
C LYS A 26 16.10 0.56 11.38
N TRP A 27 15.07 -0.18 11.79
CA TRP A 27 14.42 -1.13 10.89
C TRP A 27 13.70 -0.42 9.75
N TYR A 28 12.90 0.62 10.05
CA TYR A 28 12.22 1.43 9.03
C TYR A 28 13.20 2.14 8.09
N GLU A 29 14.33 2.65 8.60
CA GLU A 29 15.42 3.18 7.77
C GLU A 29 15.95 2.12 6.79
N GLY A 30 16.12 0.88 7.26
CA GLY A 30 16.49 -0.24 6.40
C GLY A 30 15.44 -0.60 5.35
N VAL A 31 14.15 -0.59 5.70
CA VAL A 31 13.05 -0.81 4.74
C VAL A 31 13.02 0.31 3.70
N PHE A 32 13.19 1.56 4.12
CA PHE A 32 13.23 2.70 3.22
C PHE A 32 14.41 2.63 2.25
N ALA A 33 15.61 2.31 2.74
CA ALA A 33 16.79 2.14 1.89
C ALA A 33 16.58 1.02 0.85
N LYS A 34 15.95 -0.10 1.26
CA LYS A 34 15.55 -1.17 0.33
C LYS A 34 14.57 -0.67 -0.70
N TYR A 35 13.51 0.03 -0.28
CA TYR A 35 12.48 0.58 -1.16
C TYR A 35 13.07 1.53 -2.21
N GLN A 36 13.97 2.43 -1.81
CA GLN A 36 14.63 3.34 -2.75
C GLN A 36 15.58 2.63 -3.72
N ALA A 37 16.15 1.51 -3.32
CA ALA A 37 17.07 0.72 -4.14
C ALA A 37 16.37 -0.31 -5.04
N ILE A 38 15.03 -0.38 -5.04
CA ILE A 38 14.28 -1.31 -5.88
C ILE A 38 14.58 -1.01 -7.37
N PRO A 39 15.06 -2.01 -8.14
CA PRO A 39 15.28 -1.83 -9.56
C PRO A 39 13.94 -1.74 -10.29
N LEU A 40 13.67 -0.60 -10.92
CA LEU A 40 12.46 -0.38 -11.69
C LEU A 40 12.57 -1.07 -13.04
N LYS A 41 11.87 -2.19 -13.20
CA LYS A 41 11.83 -2.97 -14.45
C LYS A 41 10.59 -2.67 -15.29
N LEU A 42 9.55 -2.14 -14.66
CA LEU A 42 8.31 -1.76 -15.32
C LEU A 42 8.50 -0.43 -16.06
N PRO A 43 7.97 -0.28 -17.29
CA PRO A 43 8.09 0.93 -18.09
C PRO A 43 7.13 2.02 -17.58
N ILE A 44 7.36 2.49 -16.36
CA ILE A 44 6.54 3.50 -15.69
C ILE A 44 7.39 4.74 -15.43
N THR A 45 6.99 5.90 -15.95
CA THR A 45 7.77 7.15 -15.86
C THR A 45 7.76 7.77 -14.46
N ASP A 46 6.66 7.62 -13.72
CA ASP A 46 6.55 8.15 -12.36
C ASP A 46 7.23 7.19 -11.38
N ASN A 47 8.42 7.56 -10.91
CA ASN A 47 9.25 6.70 -10.06
C ASN A 47 8.53 6.11 -8.84
N SER A 48 7.68 6.88 -8.16
CA SER A 48 6.93 6.41 -6.98
C SER A 48 5.88 5.36 -7.35
N MET A 49 5.20 5.56 -8.48
CA MET A 49 4.26 4.59 -9.03
C MET A 49 5.01 3.33 -9.51
N GLY A 50 6.11 3.50 -10.24
CA GLY A 50 6.96 2.40 -10.69
C GLY A 50 7.46 1.55 -9.53
N ARG A 51 7.89 2.17 -8.42
CA ARG A 51 8.33 1.44 -7.23
C ARG A 51 7.18 0.73 -6.54
N ALA A 52 6.03 1.38 -6.35
CA ALA A 52 4.86 0.74 -5.76
C ALA A 52 4.41 -0.48 -6.58
N CYS A 53 4.34 -0.37 -7.91
CA CYS A 53 4.05 -1.50 -8.80
C CYS A 53 5.10 -2.60 -8.70
N GLN A 54 6.39 -2.24 -8.61
CA GLN A 54 7.46 -3.22 -8.48
C GLN A 54 7.38 -3.97 -7.14
N VAL A 55 7.08 -3.29 -6.03
CA VAL A 55 6.86 -3.93 -4.72
C VAL A 55 5.71 -4.94 -4.81
N LEU A 56 4.59 -4.55 -5.41
CA LEU A 56 3.48 -5.47 -5.63
C LEU A 56 3.91 -6.66 -6.50
N THR A 57 4.63 -6.42 -7.58
CA THR A 57 5.12 -7.49 -8.47
C THR A 57 6.06 -8.45 -7.75
N ASP A 58 6.95 -7.94 -6.90
CA ASP A 58 7.89 -8.74 -6.09
C ASP A 58 7.18 -9.58 -5.01
N HIS A 59 5.90 -9.30 -4.73
CA HIS A 59 5.04 -10.04 -3.79
C HIS A 59 3.94 -10.84 -4.50
N ASP A 60 4.16 -11.21 -5.76
CA ASP A 60 3.31 -12.06 -6.61
C ASP A 60 1.96 -11.45 -7.02
N TYR A 61 1.82 -10.12 -6.94
CA TYR A 61 0.70 -9.44 -7.60
C TYR A 61 1.06 -9.20 -9.06
N THR A 62 0.23 -9.66 -9.99
CA THR A 62 0.47 -9.39 -11.42
C THR A 62 -0.01 -7.99 -11.75
N THR A 63 0.92 -7.04 -11.89
CA THR A 63 0.58 -5.66 -12.25
C THR A 63 0.51 -5.49 -13.77
N THR A 64 -0.60 -4.96 -14.27
CA THR A 64 -0.84 -4.82 -15.72
C THR A 64 -1.37 -3.42 -15.97
N GLU A 65 -0.53 -2.53 -16.50
CA GLU A 65 -0.90 -1.15 -16.85
C GLU A 65 -1.31 -0.27 -15.65
N SER A 66 -0.38 0.52 -15.12
CA SER A 66 -0.77 1.74 -14.43
C SER A 66 -1.19 2.76 -15.47
N CYS A 67 -2.36 3.40 -15.34
CA CYS A 67 -2.67 4.54 -16.19
C CYS A 67 -1.67 5.66 -15.88
N GLU A 68 -0.63 5.77 -16.71
CA GLU A 68 0.23 6.95 -16.75
C GLU A 68 -0.62 8.16 -17.09
N GLY A 69 -0.53 9.17 -16.25
CA GLY A 69 -1.23 10.42 -16.44
C GLY A 69 -0.51 11.50 -15.67
N HIS A 70 0.69 11.85 -16.16
CA HIS A 70 1.61 12.91 -15.70
C HIS A 70 0.91 14.13 -15.07
N GLY A 71 0.45 14.01 -13.82
CA GLY A 71 -0.44 14.98 -13.17
C GLY A 71 -1.79 15.24 -13.84
N ASN A 72 -2.18 14.52 -14.89
CA ASN A 72 -3.43 14.79 -15.64
C ASN A 72 -4.61 13.94 -15.19
N THR A 73 -4.35 12.78 -14.59
CA THR A 73 -5.38 11.87 -14.06
C THR A 73 -5.00 11.39 -12.68
N LEU A 74 -5.98 10.92 -11.91
CA LEU A 74 -5.69 10.25 -10.65
C LEU A 74 -4.87 8.98 -10.93
N PRO A 75 -3.79 8.74 -10.17
CA PRO A 75 -2.99 7.55 -10.33
C PRO A 75 -3.81 6.31 -9.98
N LYS A 76 -3.63 5.26 -10.78
CA LYS A 76 -4.28 3.96 -10.58
C LYS A 76 -3.27 2.87 -10.85
N ILE A 77 -3.19 1.90 -9.95
CA ILE A 77 -2.40 0.69 -10.14
C ILE A 77 -3.36 -0.48 -10.31
N PHE A 78 -3.27 -1.14 -11.45
CA PHE A 78 -4.07 -2.30 -11.78
C PHE A 78 -3.27 -3.55 -11.49
N PHE A 79 -3.92 -4.51 -10.85
CA PHE A 79 -3.25 -5.75 -10.48
C PHE A 79 -4.21 -6.93 -10.37
N LYS A 80 -3.67 -8.13 -10.54
CA LYS A 80 -4.36 -9.41 -10.32
C LYS A 80 -3.65 -10.16 -9.20
N CYS A 81 -4.44 -10.90 -8.42
CA CYS A 81 -3.94 -11.78 -7.38
C CYS A 81 -4.94 -12.91 -7.14
N ASP A 82 -4.48 -14.15 -7.33
CA ASP A 82 -5.31 -15.33 -7.12
C ASP A 82 -5.32 -15.78 -5.65
N ASP A 83 -4.38 -15.26 -4.85
CA ASP A 83 -4.24 -15.57 -3.41
C ASP A 83 -5.06 -14.59 -2.55
N GLN A 84 -6.14 -15.11 -1.97
CA GLN A 84 -7.06 -14.33 -1.14
C GLN A 84 -6.42 -13.86 0.19
N ASP A 85 -5.46 -14.60 0.75
CA ASP A 85 -4.77 -14.18 1.96
C ASP A 85 -3.86 -12.98 1.65
N LYS A 86 -3.15 -13.00 0.52
CA LYS A 86 -2.37 -11.84 0.07
C LYS A 86 -3.27 -10.63 -0.25
N MET A 87 -4.42 -10.84 -0.88
CA MET A 87 -5.36 -9.73 -1.13
C MET A 87 -5.86 -9.08 0.16
N ARG A 88 -6.18 -9.91 1.17
CA ARG A 88 -6.54 -9.44 2.50
C ARG A 88 -5.41 -8.64 3.13
N ASP A 89 -4.19 -9.15 3.07
CA ASP A 89 -3.02 -8.52 3.69
C ASP A 89 -2.69 -7.16 3.04
N LEU A 90 -2.77 -7.06 1.71
CA LEU A 90 -2.63 -5.77 1.01
C LEU A 90 -3.73 -4.78 1.38
N THR A 91 -4.98 -5.24 1.48
CA THR A 91 -6.12 -4.42 1.93
C THR A 91 -5.87 -3.88 3.35
N HIS A 92 -5.33 -4.73 4.23
CA HIS A 92 -4.94 -4.31 5.56
C HIS A 92 -3.85 -3.24 5.54
N VAL A 93 -2.81 -3.39 4.71
CA VAL A 93 -1.76 -2.38 4.53
C VAL A 93 -2.34 -1.04 4.08
N VAL A 94 -3.17 -1.04 3.03
CA VAL A 94 -3.79 0.18 2.51
C VAL A 94 -4.65 0.87 3.57
N ASN A 95 -5.48 0.11 4.27
CA ASN A 95 -6.35 0.64 5.33
C ASN A 95 -5.58 1.14 6.56
N ARG A 96 -4.49 0.45 6.92
CA ARG A 96 -3.61 0.88 8.02
C ARG A 96 -2.84 2.15 7.67
N GLY A 97 -2.53 2.35 6.39
CA GLY A 97 -1.82 3.51 5.88
C GLY A 97 -2.67 4.78 5.78
N LEU A 98 -4.00 4.71 5.96
CA LEU A 98 -4.92 5.83 5.76
C LEU A 98 -4.61 7.07 6.60
N ASP A 99 -4.11 6.90 7.83
CA ASP A 99 -3.75 8.03 8.71
C ASP A 99 -2.42 8.70 8.33
N LEU A 100 -1.67 8.10 7.39
CA LEU A 100 -0.30 8.48 7.03
C LEU A 100 -0.17 9.05 5.63
N VAL A 101 -1.23 8.96 4.84
CA VAL A 101 -1.35 9.46 3.47
C VAL A 101 -2.08 10.80 3.45
N ASN A 102 -1.89 11.57 2.38
CA ASN A 102 -2.55 12.85 2.15
C ASN A 102 -4.02 12.65 1.74
N PHE A 103 -4.31 11.56 1.02
CA PHE A 103 -5.63 11.21 0.56
C PHE A 103 -5.95 9.77 0.98
N PRO A 104 -7.22 9.44 1.28
CA PRO A 104 -7.60 8.05 1.46
C PRO A 104 -7.36 7.26 0.17
N TRP A 105 -6.93 6.00 0.29
CA TRP A 105 -6.72 5.08 -0.81
C TRP A 105 -7.55 3.83 -0.61
N GLN A 106 -8.00 3.23 -1.70
CA GLN A 106 -8.85 2.05 -1.67
C GLN A 106 -8.43 1.03 -2.73
N ILE A 107 -8.81 -0.22 -2.48
CA ILE A 107 -8.74 -1.31 -3.45
C ILE A 107 -10.15 -1.65 -3.88
N VAL A 108 -10.44 -1.56 -5.16
CA VAL A 108 -11.75 -1.90 -5.74
C VAL A 108 -11.59 -2.93 -6.85
N THR A 109 -12.64 -3.71 -7.11
CA THR A 109 -12.68 -4.59 -8.27
C THR A 109 -12.91 -3.79 -9.54
N TRP A 110 -12.19 -4.10 -10.62
CA TRP A 110 -12.43 -3.53 -11.93
C TRP A 110 -13.66 -4.20 -12.55
N THR A 111 -14.79 -3.50 -12.51
CA THR A 111 -16.12 -4.08 -12.73
C THR A 111 -16.45 -4.47 -14.17
N SER A 112 -15.63 -4.12 -15.17
CA SER A 112 -15.88 -4.55 -16.56
C SER A 112 -15.29 -5.93 -16.91
N ASP A 113 -14.41 -6.49 -16.09
CA ASP A 113 -13.71 -7.76 -16.37
C ASP A 113 -14.64 -9.00 -16.25
N PRO A 114 -15.44 -9.17 -15.17
CA PRO A 114 -16.20 -10.40 -14.96
C PRO A 114 -17.36 -10.60 -15.93
N TYR A 115 -17.90 -9.50 -16.47
CA TYR A 115 -19.06 -9.54 -17.39
C TYR A 115 -18.65 -9.79 -18.85
N LEU A 116 -17.42 -9.42 -19.22
CA LEU A 116 -16.91 -9.56 -20.58
C LEU A 116 -16.04 -10.81 -20.73
N ASN A 117 -15.43 -11.31 -19.65
CA ASN A 117 -14.51 -12.43 -19.72
C ASN A 117 -14.53 -13.26 -18.41
N PRO A 118 -15.54 -14.14 -18.23
CA PRO A 118 -15.72 -14.91 -17.00
C PRO A 118 -14.60 -15.92 -16.71
N GLU A 119 -13.74 -16.23 -17.69
CA GLU A 119 -12.54 -17.06 -17.51
C GLU A 119 -11.32 -16.26 -17.03
N SER A 120 -11.40 -14.92 -17.03
CA SER A 120 -10.31 -14.07 -16.57
C SER A 120 -10.33 -13.93 -15.04
N GLY A 121 -9.15 -14.05 -14.42
CA GLY A 121 -8.99 -13.76 -12.99
C GLY A 121 -9.31 -12.29 -12.70
N LEU A 122 -9.92 -12.04 -11.54
CA LEU A 122 -10.37 -10.71 -11.10
C LEU A 122 -9.24 -9.68 -11.16
N THR A 123 -9.49 -8.58 -11.87
CA THR A 123 -8.63 -7.39 -11.83
C THR A 123 -9.06 -6.47 -10.68
N TYR A 124 -8.08 -5.97 -9.93
CA TYR A 124 -8.24 -4.98 -8.86
C TYR A 124 -7.56 -3.67 -9.23
N ILE A 125 -8.03 -2.58 -8.63
CA ILE A 125 -7.51 -1.23 -8.78
C ILE A 125 -7.15 -0.69 -7.41
N LEU A 126 -5.90 -0.30 -7.21
CA LEU A 126 -5.49 0.59 -6.12
C LEU A 126 -5.59 2.03 -6.62
N GLN A 127 -6.44 2.83 -6.00
CA GLN A 127 -6.69 4.21 -6.41
C GLN A 127 -7.04 5.10 -5.21
N PRO A 128 -6.89 6.43 -5.33
CA PRO A 128 -7.43 7.37 -4.35
C PRO A 128 -8.93 7.20 -4.19
N GLU A 129 -9.41 7.29 -2.95
CA GLU A 129 -10.84 7.24 -2.63
C GLU A 129 -11.46 8.62 -2.82
N ASN A 130 -12.52 8.67 -3.64
CA ASN A 130 -13.25 9.90 -3.91
C ASN A 130 -14.43 10.04 -2.93
N LEU A 131 -14.12 10.32 -1.65
CA LEU A 131 -15.10 10.54 -0.58
C LEU A 131 -15.81 11.91 -0.67
N GLY A 132 -16.23 12.30 -1.87
CA GLY A 132 -16.86 13.62 -2.11
C GLY A 132 -15.89 14.80 -2.10
N GLN A 133 -14.58 14.55 -2.00
CA GLN A 133 -13.54 15.56 -2.25
C GLN A 133 -13.05 15.44 -3.70
N ILE A 134 -13.18 16.53 -4.46
CA ILE A 134 -12.58 16.61 -5.79
C ILE A 134 -11.07 16.73 -5.63
N ILE A 135 -10.34 15.65 -5.89
CA ILE A 135 -8.88 15.65 -5.96
C ILE A 135 -8.50 16.11 -7.36
N ASP A 136 -7.89 17.29 -7.48
CA ASP A 136 -7.31 17.75 -8.76
C ASP A 136 -5.92 17.13 -8.94
N PRO A 137 -5.74 16.18 -9.88
CA PRO A 137 -4.46 15.52 -10.08
C PRO A 137 -3.36 16.49 -10.49
N LYS A 138 -3.67 17.65 -11.11
CA LYS A 138 -2.64 18.60 -11.58
C LYS A 138 -1.98 19.33 -10.44
N THR A 139 -2.76 19.71 -9.43
CA THR A 139 -2.25 20.44 -8.27
C THR A 139 -1.75 19.48 -7.19
N GLU A 140 -2.36 18.30 -7.09
CA GLU A 140 -2.08 17.33 -6.02
C GLU A 140 -1.14 16.19 -6.43
N HIS A 141 -0.67 16.16 -7.70
CA HIS A 141 0.15 15.06 -8.24
C HIS A 141 1.29 14.65 -7.30
N ARG A 142 2.02 15.63 -6.77
CA ARG A 142 3.14 15.36 -5.87
C ARG A 142 2.71 14.63 -4.60
N LYS A 143 1.62 15.06 -3.96
CA LYS A 143 1.10 14.42 -2.74
C LYS A 143 0.59 13.01 -3.04
N LEU A 144 -0.04 12.82 -4.20
CA LEU A 144 -0.47 11.51 -4.67
C LEU A 144 0.71 10.54 -4.88
N LEU A 145 1.83 11.03 -5.43
CA LEU A 145 3.06 10.23 -5.55
C LEU A 145 3.71 9.96 -4.20
N GLU A 146 3.68 10.91 -3.27
CA GLU A 146 4.16 10.71 -1.89
C GLU A 146 3.34 9.62 -1.17
N ASP A 147 2.02 9.59 -1.38
CA ASP A 147 1.15 8.53 -0.83
C ASP A 147 1.48 7.15 -1.43
N LEU A 148 1.75 7.08 -2.74
CA LEU A 148 2.18 5.84 -3.39
C LEU A 148 3.52 5.33 -2.86
N ASP A 149 4.49 6.23 -2.63
CA ASP A 149 5.74 5.81 -1.98
C ASP A 149 5.45 5.28 -0.56
N PHE A 150 4.56 5.92 0.20
CA PHE A 150 4.18 5.47 1.53
C PHE A 150 3.53 4.08 1.51
N ILE A 151 2.56 3.85 0.62
CA ILE A 151 1.90 2.55 0.44
C ILE A 151 2.95 1.50 0.08
N GLY A 152 3.83 1.76 -0.89
CA GLY A 152 4.87 0.82 -1.28
C GLY A 152 5.84 0.47 -0.15
N ILE A 153 6.21 1.45 0.69
CA ILE A 153 7.05 1.22 1.87
C ILE A 153 6.32 0.36 2.90
N GLU A 154 5.05 0.64 3.20
CA GLU A 154 4.28 -0.14 4.16
C GLU A 154 4.01 -1.56 3.66
N THR A 155 3.78 -1.75 2.36
CA THR A 155 3.67 -3.09 1.75
C THR A 155 4.98 -3.86 1.92
N LEU A 156 6.12 -3.25 1.55
CA LEU A 156 7.43 -3.88 1.70
C LEU A 156 7.75 -4.17 3.18
N SER A 157 7.44 -3.23 4.06
CA SER A 157 7.54 -3.32 5.52
C SER A 157 6.78 -4.53 6.04
N TYR A 158 5.49 -4.63 5.69
CA TYR A 158 4.56 -5.66 6.14
C TYR A 158 5.01 -7.08 5.76
N PHE A 159 5.34 -7.29 4.49
CA PHE A 159 5.76 -8.62 4.02
C PHE A 159 7.17 -9.01 4.47
N ASN A 160 7.99 -8.04 4.90
CA ASN A 160 9.33 -8.29 5.41
C ASN A 160 9.43 -8.16 6.93
N ILE A 161 8.31 -8.08 7.67
CA ILE A 161 8.33 -7.96 9.13
C ILE A 161 9.20 -9.07 9.73
N PRO A 162 10.35 -8.73 10.35
CA PRO A 162 11.16 -9.71 11.05
C PRO A 162 10.31 -10.39 12.12
N TRP A 163 10.44 -11.71 12.27
CA TRP A 163 9.69 -12.51 13.25
C TRP A 163 9.75 -11.94 14.70
N ARG A 164 10.77 -11.14 15.04
CA ARG A 164 10.91 -10.44 16.34
C ARG A 164 9.90 -9.30 16.58
N PHE A 165 9.18 -8.84 15.55
CA PHE A 165 8.08 -7.86 15.68
C PHE A 165 6.68 -8.50 15.64
N LYS A 166 6.58 -9.85 15.62
CA LYS A 166 5.33 -10.66 15.71
C LYS A 166 4.42 -10.36 16.92
N LYS A 167 4.81 -9.45 17.83
CA LYS A 167 3.91 -8.98 18.89
C LYS A 167 2.75 -8.16 18.32
N VAL A 168 2.97 -7.41 17.23
CA VAL A 168 1.93 -6.71 16.47
C VAL A 168 0.98 -7.70 15.77
N ASP A 169 1.50 -8.86 15.35
CA ASP A 169 0.73 -9.93 14.73
C ASP A 169 -0.23 -10.61 15.72
N LYS A 170 0.10 -10.68 17.02
CA LYS A 170 -0.86 -11.15 18.05
C LYS A 170 -2.04 -10.18 18.21
N ASP A 171 -1.78 -8.87 18.14
CA ASP A 171 -2.83 -7.87 18.26
C ASP A 171 -3.70 -7.84 17.00
N LEU A 172 -3.11 -8.00 15.81
CA LEU A 172 -3.82 -8.20 14.55
C LEU A 172 -4.65 -9.48 14.57
N LYS A 173 -4.04 -10.63 14.88
CA LYS A 173 -4.74 -11.92 14.98
C LYS A 173 -5.88 -11.87 16.00
N LYS A 174 -5.70 -11.13 17.10
CA LYS A 174 -6.76 -10.86 18.09
C LYS A 174 -7.88 -10.00 17.49
N LEU A 175 -7.54 -8.85 16.88
CA LEU A 175 -8.51 -7.95 16.23
C LEU A 175 -9.30 -8.69 15.13
N TRP A 176 -8.63 -9.57 14.39
CA TRP A 176 -9.20 -10.47 13.38
C TRP A 176 -10.15 -11.49 13.98
N SER A 177 -9.75 -12.16 15.07
CA SER A 177 -10.64 -13.10 15.77
C SER A 177 -11.87 -12.40 16.36
N GLU A 178 -11.73 -11.15 16.81
CA GLU A 178 -12.82 -10.36 17.39
C GLU A 178 -13.77 -9.79 16.33
N SER A 179 -13.24 -9.43 15.16
CA SER A 179 -14.01 -8.76 14.10
C SER A 179 -14.61 -9.73 13.08
N TYR A 180 -13.96 -10.88 12.84
CA TYR A 180 -14.31 -11.80 11.76
C TYR A 180 -14.29 -13.28 12.15
N GLY A 181 -13.88 -13.61 13.37
CA GLY A 181 -13.95 -14.98 13.89
C GLY A 181 -15.41 -15.35 14.18
N LYS A 182 -16.10 -15.95 13.21
CA LYS A 182 -17.28 -16.76 13.54
C LYS A 182 -16.81 -17.86 14.50
N LYS A 183 -17.42 -17.93 15.68
CA LYS A 183 -17.40 -19.16 16.47
C LYS A 183 -18.17 -20.19 15.65
N GLU A 184 -17.45 -21.11 15.02
CA GLU A 184 -18.06 -22.40 14.71
C GLU A 184 -18.23 -23.12 16.05
N ASP A 185 -19.47 -23.48 16.35
CA ASP A 185 -19.87 -24.24 17.54
C ASP A 185 -19.24 -25.64 17.56
#